data_AF-C1E2F6-F1
#
_entry.id   AF-C1E2F6-F1
#
_cell.length_a   1.000
_cell.length_b   1.000
_cell.length_c   1.000
_cell.angle_alpha   90.00
_cell.angle_beta   90.00
_cell.angle_gamma   90.00
#
_symmetry.space_group_name_H-M   'P 1'
#
loop_
_entity.id
_entity.type
_entity.pdbx_description
1 polymer ?
#
loop_
_entity_poly.entity_id
_entity_poly.type
_entity_poly.pdbx_seq_one_letter_code
_entity_poly.pdbx_strand_id
1 'polypeptide(L)'
;MSKLGFRRTLMTVRMLRAQSPELLKLMLGQIFSSTGNGTVVTSFVVFVQRELNADNVDMVIIVLVGSMSACLGLLLLMPIVKRLHGKELYRMFMALKAVTLVWPVWLALGFTQKWEMFALVVIGGVLNPSLLPTIRSIFQQTCPHGYEASMFSLLGICTVAFVWIGSAVLAMFLSATGSMRWGILAQAAFTVVALWIFSSFDFKKAQEDRAKIESGEHEVDGVGEFDELRAESQDSSLTSRDSR
;
A
#
# COMPACT_ATOMS: atom_id res chain seq x y z
N MET A 1 -7.95 26.59 12.26
CA MET A 1 -7.57 25.16 12.22
C MET A 1 -7.30 24.58 10.82
N SER A 2 -7.95 25.01 9.72
CA SER A 2 -7.78 24.36 8.39
C SER A 2 -6.55 24.80 7.56
N LYS A 3 -6.03 26.01 7.74
CA LYS A 3 -4.88 26.53 6.95
C LYS A 3 -3.54 25.93 7.36
N LEU A 4 -3.33 25.64 8.66
CA LEU A 4 -2.10 25.02 9.16
C LEU A 4 -1.96 23.58 8.64
N GLY A 5 -3.03 22.79 8.66
CA GLY A 5 -2.99 21.40 8.17
C GLY A 5 -2.59 21.32 6.70
N PHE A 6 -3.18 22.16 5.85
CA PHE A 6 -2.90 22.17 4.41
C PHE A 6 -1.48 22.66 4.08
N ARG A 7 -0.98 23.70 4.77
CA ARG A 7 0.41 24.16 4.62
C ARG A 7 1.41 23.08 5.02
N ARG A 8 1.16 22.39 6.14
CA ARG A 8 1.99 21.28 6.63
C ARG A 8 2.04 20.13 5.62
N THR A 9 0.91 19.73 5.03
CA THR A 9 0.89 18.69 3.99
C THR A 9 1.63 19.12 2.72
N LEU A 10 1.48 20.38 2.29
CA LEU A 10 2.14 20.88 1.09
C LEU A 10 3.67 21.00 1.27
N MET A 11 4.14 21.42 2.45
CA MET A 11 5.56 21.41 2.81
C MET A 11 6.12 19.99 2.86
N THR A 12 5.38 19.04 3.45
CA THR A 12 5.74 17.61 3.49
C THR A 12 5.94 17.05 2.07
N VAL A 13 5.04 17.39 1.13
CA VAL A 13 5.15 16.98 -0.28
C VAL A 13 6.35 17.64 -0.97
N ARG A 14 6.66 18.90 -0.67
CA ARG A 14 7.83 19.60 -1.24
C ARG A 14 9.15 19.05 -0.70
N MET A 15 9.26 18.78 0.61
CA MET A 15 10.38 18.07 1.22
C MET A 15 10.59 16.70 0.58
N LEU A 16 9.51 15.93 0.45
CA LEU A 16 9.55 14.58 -0.14
C LEU A 16 10.07 14.60 -1.59
N ARG A 17 9.60 15.57 -2.38
CA ARG A 17 10.01 15.73 -3.78
C ARG A 17 11.46 16.23 -3.93
N ALA A 18 11.96 17.01 -2.97
CA ALA A 18 13.28 17.63 -3.04
C ALA A 18 14.40 16.75 -2.46
N GLN A 19 14.13 15.95 -1.42
CA GLN A 19 15.18 15.28 -0.63
C GLN A 19 15.12 13.76 -0.59
N SER A 20 13.98 13.13 -0.90
CA SER A 20 13.83 11.67 -0.79
C SER A 20 13.11 11.06 -2.00
N PRO A 21 13.73 11.09 -3.20
CA PRO A 21 13.17 10.49 -4.40
C PRO A 21 12.86 9.00 -4.21
N GLU A 22 13.62 8.30 -3.36
CA GLU A 22 13.38 6.90 -3.02
C GLU A 22 12.12 6.71 -2.17
N LEU A 23 11.86 7.57 -1.18
CA LEU A 23 10.63 7.50 -0.38
C LEU A 23 9.40 7.78 -1.25
N LEU A 24 9.51 8.71 -2.21
CA LEU A 24 8.45 8.99 -3.18
C LEU A 24 8.17 7.78 -4.08
N LYS A 25 9.22 7.11 -4.60
CA LYS A 25 9.06 5.85 -5.35
C LYS A 25 8.35 4.77 -4.52
N LEU A 26 8.70 4.64 -3.23
CA LEU A 26 8.06 3.69 -2.33
C LEU A 26 6.56 4.02 -2.13
N MET A 27 6.22 5.31 -2.00
CA MET A 27 4.83 5.76 -1.92
C MET A 27 4.05 5.52 -3.21
N LEU A 28 4.62 5.87 -4.36
CA LEU A 28 4.01 5.60 -5.67
C LEU A 28 3.81 4.11 -5.88
N GLY A 29 4.85 3.31 -5.64
CA GLY A 29 4.77 1.85 -5.71
C GLY A 29 3.65 1.31 -4.82
N GLN A 30 3.52 1.85 -3.60
CA GLN A 30 2.47 1.45 -2.67
C GLN A 30 1.06 1.87 -3.12
N ILE A 31 0.91 3.04 -3.76
CA ILE A 31 -0.38 3.48 -4.33
C ILE A 31 -0.81 2.54 -5.47
N PHE A 32 0.09 2.28 -6.41
CA PHE A 32 -0.19 1.36 -7.53
C PHE A 32 -0.45 -0.06 -7.04
N SER A 33 0.35 -0.52 -6.07
CA SER A 33 0.20 -1.81 -5.41
C SER A 33 -1.15 -1.98 -4.71
N SER A 34 -1.58 -0.97 -3.94
CA SER A 34 -2.86 -0.97 -3.23
C SER A 34 -4.03 -0.99 -4.21
N THR A 35 -3.91 -0.19 -5.27
CA THR A 35 -4.91 -0.12 -6.34
C THR A 35 -5.05 -1.45 -7.09
N GLY A 36 -3.93 -2.06 -7.50
CA GLY A 36 -3.92 -3.35 -8.19
C GLY A 36 -4.43 -4.51 -7.32
N ASN A 37 -3.94 -4.63 -6.08
CA ASN A 37 -4.37 -5.70 -5.18
C ASN A 37 -5.86 -5.60 -4.83
N GLY A 38 -6.36 -4.40 -4.50
CA GLY A 38 -7.78 -4.21 -4.15
C GLY A 38 -8.70 -4.59 -5.30
N THR A 39 -8.32 -4.25 -6.52
CA THR A 39 -9.15 -4.49 -7.70
C THR A 39 -9.10 -5.93 -8.19
N VAL A 40 -7.99 -6.66 -7.95
CA VAL A 40 -7.92 -8.11 -8.15
C VAL A 40 -8.92 -8.83 -7.25
N VAL A 41 -9.05 -8.40 -5.99
CA VAL A 41 -10.05 -8.95 -5.07
C VAL A 41 -11.47 -8.65 -5.57
N THR A 42 -11.76 -7.40 -5.96
CA THR A 42 -13.09 -7.04 -6.50
C THR A 42 -13.42 -7.81 -7.78
N SER A 43 -12.45 -7.94 -8.69
CA SER A 43 -12.59 -8.72 -9.92
C SER A 43 -12.86 -10.19 -9.65
N PHE A 44 -12.18 -10.76 -8.65
CA PHE A 44 -12.39 -12.15 -8.28
C PHE A 44 -13.83 -12.42 -7.83
N VAL A 45 -14.39 -11.56 -6.97
CA VAL A 45 -15.79 -11.70 -6.51
C VAL A 45 -16.76 -11.64 -7.69
N VAL A 46 -16.60 -10.67 -8.59
CA VAL A 46 -17.47 -10.53 -9.77
C VAL A 46 -17.30 -11.69 -10.75
N PHE A 47 -16.07 -12.18 -10.95
CA PHE A 47 -15.79 -13.32 -11.82
C PHE A 47 -16.49 -14.57 -11.32
N VAL A 48 -16.45 -14.83 -10.01
CA VAL A 48 -17.08 -16.03 -9.45
C VAL A 48 -18.60 -15.95 -9.54
N GLN A 49 -19.18 -14.77 -9.29
CA GLN A 49 -20.62 -14.57 -9.43
C GLN A 49 -21.11 -14.81 -10.86
N ARG A 50 -20.37 -14.33 -11.87
CA ARG A 50 -20.78 -14.43 -13.28
C ARG A 50 -20.46 -15.78 -13.91
N GLU A 51 -19.26 -16.30 -13.71
CA GLU A 51 -18.76 -17.44 -14.46
C GLU A 51 -19.11 -18.78 -13.77
N LEU A 52 -19.16 -18.80 -12.44
CA LEU A 52 -19.42 -20.02 -11.68
C LEU A 52 -20.88 -20.14 -11.21
N ASN A 53 -21.72 -19.12 -11.41
CA ASN A 53 -23.07 -19.02 -10.82
C ASN A 53 -23.07 -19.46 -9.35
N ALA A 54 -22.04 -19.03 -8.60
CA ALA A 54 -21.88 -19.44 -7.22
C ALA A 54 -23.05 -18.90 -6.40
N ASP A 55 -23.63 -19.79 -5.59
CA ASP A 55 -24.75 -19.43 -4.73
C ASP A 55 -24.30 -18.43 -3.65
N ASN A 56 -25.25 -17.72 -3.04
CA ASN A 56 -24.96 -16.80 -1.95
C ASN A 56 -24.25 -17.50 -0.78
N VAL A 57 -24.56 -18.78 -0.55
CA VAL A 57 -23.88 -19.60 0.48
C VAL A 57 -22.40 -19.79 0.15
N ASP A 58 -22.06 -20.09 -1.11
CA ASP A 58 -20.67 -20.27 -1.55
C ASP A 58 -19.86 -18.98 -1.32
N MET A 59 -20.43 -17.81 -1.66
CA MET A 59 -19.79 -16.50 -1.42
C MET A 59 -19.45 -16.28 0.05
N VAL A 60 -20.37 -16.60 0.97
CA VAL A 60 -20.15 -16.47 2.41
C VAL A 60 -19.01 -17.38 2.87
N ILE A 61 -19.00 -18.65 2.43
CA ILE A 61 -17.94 -19.61 2.78
C ILE A 61 -16.58 -19.10 2.29
N ILE A 62 -16.49 -18.58 1.06
CA ILE A 62 -15.26 -18.05 0.49
C ILE A 62 -14.72 -16.85 1.26
N VAL A 63 -15.57 -15.90 1.65
CA VAL A 63 -15.15 -14.77 2.47
C VAL A 63 -14.64 -15.23 3.84
N LEU A 64 -15.30 -16.23 4.44
CA LEU A 64 -14.92 -16.79 5.72
C LEU A 64 -13.58 -17.52 5.65
N VAL A 65 -13.40 -18.40 4.66
CA VAL A 65 -12.12 -19.10 4.39
C VAL A 65 -11.01 -18.11 4.07
N GLY A 66 -11.29 -17.07 3.27
CA GLY A 66 -10.35 -15.98 2.96
C GLY A 66 -9.90 -15.23 4.22
N SER A 67 -10.82 -14.95 5.14
CA SER A 67 -10.52 -14.26 6.39
C SER A 67 -9.69 -15.11 7.35
N MET A 68 -10.00 -16.41 7.47
CA MET A 68 -9.23 -17.33 8.31
C MET A 68 -7.82 -17.56 7.75
N SER A 69 -7.71 -17.80 6.44
CA SER A 69 -6.41 -17.93 5.76
C SER A 69 -5.60 -16.64 5.85
N ALA A 70 -6.24 -15.47 5.83
CA ALA A 70 -5.58 -14.20 6.07
C ALA A 70 -4.97 -14.07 7.46
N CYS A 71 -5.72 -14.46 8.48
CA CYS A 71 -5.22 -14.48 9.85
C CYS A 71 -4.03 -15.45 9.99
N LEU A 72 -4.17 -16.67 9.48
CA LEU A 72 -3.11 -17.69 9.50
C LEU A 72 -1.86 -17.23 8.77
N GLY A 73 -2.00 -16.67 7.56
CA GLY A 73 -0.88 -16.17 6.78
C GLY A 73 -0.13 -15.05 7.46
N LEU A 74 -0.85 -14.12 8.09
CA LEU A 74 -0.23 -13.07 8.88
C LEU A 74 0.54 -13.66 10.08
N LEU A 75 -0.06 -14.60 10.83
CA LEU A 75 0.61 -15.23 11.97
C LEU A 75 1.88 -16.01 11.56
N LEU A 76 1.88 -16.64 10.39
CA LEU A 76 3.03 -17.40 9.88
C LEU A 76 4.16 -16.48 9.37
N LEU A 77 3.82 -15.41 8.64
CA LEU A 77 4.81 -14.54 8.00
C LEU A 77 5.29 -13.40 8.92
N MET A 78 4.47 -12.92 9.85
CA MET A 78 4.85 -11.84 10.78
C MET A 78 6.10 -12.12 11.62
N PRO A 79 6.33 -13.32 12.21
CA PRO A 79 7.57 -13.59 12.95
C PRO A 79 8.81 -13.60 12.04
N ILE A 80 8.66 -13.98 10.76
CA ILE A 80 9.74 -13.92 9.76
C ILE A 80 10.07 -12.47 9.45
N VAL A 81 9.05 -11.65 9.17
CA VAL A 81 9.19 -10.21 8.90
C VAL A 81 9.88 -9.48 10.05
N LYS A 82 9.57 -9.83 11.31
CA LYS A 82 10.22 -9.22 12.49
C LYS A 82 11.71 -9.54 12.62
N ARG A 83 12.15 -10.68 12.11
CA ARG A 83 13.56 -11.13 12.16
C ARG A 83 14.42 -10.57 11.03
N LEU A 84 13.79 -10.18 9.91
CA LEU A 84 14.49 -9.69 8.73
C LEU A 84 14.57 -8.17 8.74
N HIS A 85 15.78 -7.61 8.65
CA HIS A 85 15.99 -6.16 8.59
C HIS A 85 16.70 -5.74 7.28
N GLY A 86 16.46 -4.51 6.86
CA GLY A 86 17.14 -3.91 5.71
C GLY A 86 16.85 -4.61 4.37
N LYS A 87 17.92 -4.99 3.67
CA LYS A 87 17.85 -5.55 2.31
C LYS A 87 17.15 -6.91 2.23
N GLU A 88 17.20 -7.70 3.28
CA GLU A 88 16.57 -9.03 3.30
C GLU A 88 15.05 -8.90 3.34
N LEU A 89 14.56 -7.99 4.17
CA LEU A 89 13.15 -7.63 4.24
C LEU A 89 12.64 -7.11 2.89
N TYR A 90 13.42 -6.25 2.24
CA TYR A 90 13.09 -5.73 0.91
C TYR A 90 13.01 -6.83 -0.16
N ARG A 91 13.98 -7.76 -0.17
CA ARG A 91 13.96 -8.91 -1.10
C ARG A 91 12.75 -9.81 -0.86
N MET A 92 12.41 -10.08 0.41
CA MET A 92 11.21 -10.85 0.76
C MET A 92 9.94 -10.15 0.27
N PHE A 93 9.83 -8.84 0.48
CA PHE A 93 8.70 -8.04 0.00
C PHE A 93 8.56 -8.15 -1.53
N MET A 94 9.67 -8.01 -2.25
CA MET A 94 9.70 -8.07 -3.71
C MET A 94 9.31 -9.47 -4.22
N ALA A 95 9.81 -10.53 -3.58
CA ALA A 95 9.42 -11.91 -3.88
C ALA A 95 7.93 -12.16 -3.64
N LEU A 96 7.41 -11.73 -2.48
CA LEU A 96 5.99 -11.84 -2.16
C LEU A 96 5.13 -11.08 -3.15
N LYS A 97 5.56 -9.88 -3.57
CA LYS A 97 4.89 -9.12 -4.62
C LYS A 97 4.95 -9.78 -5.98
N ALA A 98 6.08 -10.38 -6.37
CA ALA A 98 6.17 -11.12 -7.62
C ALA A 98 5.18 -12.29 -7.66
N VAL A 99 5.00 -13.00 -6.54
CA VAL A 99 4.01 -14.08 -6.44
C VAL A 99 2.57 -13.55 -6.63
N THR A 100 2.27 -12.32 -6.20
CA THR A 100 0.94 -11.74 -6.43
C THR A 100 0.60 -11.48 -7.91
N LEU A 101 1.58 -11.45 -8.83
CA LEU A 101 1.31 -11.39 -10.28
C LEU A 101 0.68 -12.67 -10.83
N VAL A 102 0.89 -13.80 -10.16
CA VAL A 102 0.32 -15.08 -10.58
C VAL A 102 -1.21 -15.03 -10.48
N TRP A 103 -1.78 -14.29 -9.51
CA TRP A 103 -3.24 -14.17 -9.35
C TRP A 103 -3.98 -13.70 -10.60
N PRO A 104 -3.75 -12.46 -11.07
CA PRO A 104 -4.51 -11.94 -12.20
C PRO A 104 -4.25 -12.74 -13.47
N VAL A 105 -3.03 -13.27 -13.66
CA VAL A 105 -2.73 -14.14 -14.81
C VAL A 105 -3.55 -15.43 -14.73
N TRP A 106 -3.61 -16.06 -13.56
CA TRP A 106 -4.34 -17.32 -13.37
C TRP A 106 -5.86 -17.09 -13.49
N LEU A 107 -6.38 -15.98 -12.98
CA LEU A 107 -7.77 -15.51 -13.18
C LEU A 107 -8.10 -15.25 -14.66
N ALA A 108 -7.17 -14.67 -15.43
CA ALA A 108 -7.39 -14.37 -16.85
C ALA A 108 -7.42 -15.63 -17.74
N LEU A 109 -6.76 -16.72 -17.30
CA LEU A 109 -6.75 -18.00 -18.01
C LEU A 109 -8.10 -18.73 -17.95
N GLY A 110 -8.98 -18.36 -17.01
CA GLY A 110 -10.33 -18.88 -16.89
C GLY A 110 -10.35 -20.23 -16.19
N PHE A 111 -10.68 -20.22 -14.90
CA PHE A 111 -10.91 -21.45 -14.13
C PHE A 111 -12.21 -22.11 -14.58
N THR A 112 -12.18 -23.44 -14.67
CA THR A 112 -13.38 -24.24 -15.02
C THR A 112 -13.92 -25.02 -13.82
N GLN A 113 -13.17 -25.10 -12.72
CA GLN A 113 -13.45 -25.98 -11.60
C GLN A 113 -13.64 -25.21 -10.28
N LYS A 114 -14.65 -25.59 -9.48
CA LYS A 114 -14.95 -24.94 -8.19
C LYS A 114 -13.83 -25.04 -7.14
N TRP A 115 -13.03 -26.10 -7.16
CA TRP A 115 -11.96 -26.30 -6.17
C TRP A 115 -10.77 -25.33 -6.37
N GLU A 116 -10.49 -24.94 -7.62
CA GLU A 116 -9.42 -24.00 -7.97
C GLU A 116 -9.68 -22.62 -7.35
N MET A 117 -10.97 -22.26 -7.25
CA MET A 117 -11.40 -21.04 -6.59
C MET A 117 -11.04 -21.03 -5.09
N PHE A 118 -11.33 -22.11 -4.37
CA PHE A 118 -10.97 -22.20 -2.95
C PHE A 118 -9.46 -22.19 -2.75
N ALA A 119 -8.70 -22.87 -3.62
CA ALA A 119 -7.24 -22.85 -3.58
C ALA A 119 -6.70 -21.42 -3.73
N LEU A 120 -7.20 -20.65 -4.70
CA LEU A 120 -6.84 -19.24 -4.85
C LEU A 120 -7.16 -18.40 -3.63
N VAL A 121 -8.33 -18.59 -3.02
CA VAL A 121 -8.72 -17.80 -1.85
C VAL A 121 -7.79 -18.11 -0.68
N VAL A 122 -7.44 -19.38 -0.48
CA VAL A 122 -6.55 -19.81 0.60
C VAL A 122 -5.13 -19.29 0.38
N ILE A 123 -4.54 -19.50 -0.79
CA ILE A 123 -3.16 -19.06 -1.06
C ILE A 123 -3.12 -17.51 -1.01
N GLY A 124 -4.14 -16.83 -1.52
CA GLY A 124 -4.20 -15.37 -1.60
C GLY A 124 -4.43 -14.74 -0.24
N GLY A 125 -5.32 -15.36 0.54
CA GLY A 125 -5.50 -15.07 1.95
C GLY A 125 -4.20 -15.25 2.71
N VAL A 126 -3.44 -16.32 2.51
CA VAL A 126 -2.17 -16.51 3.25
C VAL A 126 -1.12 -15.44 2.89
N LEU A 127 -0.96 -15.11 1.61
CA LEU A 127 0.15 -14.27 1.15
C LEU A 127 -0.15 -12.76 1.22
N ASN A 128 -1.31 -12.32 0.74
CA ASN A 128 -1.61 -10.88 0.53
C ASN A 128 -1.59 -10.02 1.82
N PRO A 129 -2.13 -10.46 2.98
CA PRO A 129 -2.17 -9.65 4.20
C PRO A 129 -0.79 -9.31 4.76
N SER A 130 0.22 -10.13 4.47
CA SER A 130 1.58 -9.92 4.95
C SER A 130 2.33 -8.80 4.20
N LEU A 131 1.83 -8.36 3.04
CA LEU A 131 2.43 -7.27 2.26
C LEU A 131 2.38 -5.93 2.99
N LEU A 132 1.24 -5.58 3.58
CA LEU A 132 1.02 -4.29 4.25
C LEU A 132 1.94 -4.07 5.48
N PRO A 133 2.09 -5.00 6.44
CA PRO A 133 3.02 -4.81 7.55
C PRO A 133 4.47 -4.77 7.08
N THR A 134 4.83 -5.55 6.04
CA THR A 134 6.18 -5.57 5.49
C THR A 134 6.55 -4.21 4.87
N ILE A 135 5.70 -3.65 4.01
CA ILE A 135 5.94 -2.32 3.42
C ILE A 135 5.92 -1.20 4.46
N ARG A 136 5.06 -1.30 5.49
CA ARG A 136 5.05 -0.36 6.62
C ARG A 136 6.37 -0.40 7.38
N SER A 137 6.92 -1.59 7.64
CA SER A 137 8.23 -1.73 8.28
C SER A 137 9.37 -1.17 7.44
N ILE A 138 9.36 -1.41 6.12
CA ILE A 138 10.34 -0.81 5.19
C ILE A 138 10.21 0.72 5.19
N PHE A 139 8.98 1.24 5.20
CA PHE A 139 8.72 2.67 5.26
C PHE A 139 9.23 3.30 6.56
N GLN A 140 9.01 2.66 7.73
CA GLN A 140 9.57 3.10 9.01
C GLN A 140 11.10 3.16 8.99
N GLN A 141 11.76 2.17 8.39
CA GLN A 141 13.23 2.14 8.29
C GLN A 141 13.79 3.19 7.32
N THR A 142 12.96 3.68 6.39
CA THR A 142 13.37 4.65 5.37
C THR A 142 13.02 6.08 5.77
N CYS A 143 12.01 6.27 6.61
CA CYS A 143 11.57 7.60 7.02
C CYS A 143 12.57 8.23 8.01
N PRO A 144 12.91 9.53 7.87
CA PRO A 144 13.71 10.24 8.86
C PRO A 144 12.94 10.40 10.18
N HIS A 145 13.68 10.36 11.29
CA HIS A 145 13.11 10.54 12.63
C HIS A 145 12.43 11.90 12.76
N GLY A 146 11.28 11.95 13.44
CA GLY A 146 10.51 13.18 13.64
C GLY A 146 9.46 13.48 12.57
N TYR A 147 9.56 12.90 11.37
CA TYR A 147 8.61 13.12 10.25
C TYR A 147 7.70 11.93 9.95
N GLU A 148 7.82 10.84 10.69
CA GLU A 148 7.06 9.60 10.42
C GLU A 148 5.54 9.82 10.39
N ALA A 149 5.02 10.63 11.31
CA ALA A 149 3.59 10.87 11.43
C ALA A 149 3.00 11.58 10.19
N SER A 150 3.68 12.61 9.68
CA SER A 150 3.23 13.33 8.49
C SER A 150 3.36 12.47 7.23
N MET A 151 4.44 11.71 7.12
CA MET A 151 4.69 10.82 5.98
C MET A 151 3.70 9.64 5.93
N PHE A 152 3.40 9.02 7.06
CA PHE A 152 2.39 7.98 7.14
C PHE A 152 0.98 8.50 6.88
N SER A 153 0.66 9.70 7.36
CA SER A 153 -0.63 10.35 7.09
C SER A 153 -0.79 10.63 5.59
N LEU A 154 0.23 11.22 4.95
CA LEU A 154 0.22 11.51 3.52
C LEU A 154 0.09 10.23 2.69
N LEU A 155 0.88 9.19 3.01
CA LEU A 155 0.77 7.88 2.36
C LEU A 155 -0.64 7.31 2.49
N GLY A 156 -1.22 7.35 3.69
CA GLY A 156 -2.58 6.87 3.95
C GLY A 156 -3.61 7.61 3.09
N ILE A 157 -3.59 8.94 3.10
CA ILE A 157 -4.51 9.76 2.32
C ILE A 157 -4.36 9.47 0.83
N CYS A 158 -3.13 9.46 0.29
CA CYS A 158 -2.89 9.20 -1.12
C CYS A 158 -3.36 7.80 -1.54
N THR A 159 -3.04 6.76 -0.76
CA THR A 159 -3.44 5.39 -1.10
C THR A 159 -4.96 5.24 -1.20
N VAL A 160 -5.71 5.81 -0.25
CA VAL A 160 -7.18 5.81 -0.30
C VAL A 160 -7.70 6.69 -1.45
N ALA A 161 -7.11 7.86 -1.64
CA ALA A 161 -7.52 8.81 -2.68
C ALA A 161 -7.29 8.30 -4.11
N PHE A 162 -6.40 7.33 -4.32
CA PHE A 162 -6.11 6.78 -5.65
C PHE A 162 -6.66 5.35 -5.87
N VAL A 163 -7.12 4.67 -4.81
CA VAL A 163 -7.60 3.27 -4.90
C VAL A 163 -8.76 3.09 -5.88
N TRP A 164 -9.62 4.10 -6.03
CA TRP A 164 -10.78 4.05 -6.93
C TRP A 164 -10.40 3.94 -8.42
N ILE A 165 -9.19 4.37 -8.80
CA ILE A 165 -8.73 4.38 -10.20
C ILE A 165 -8.78 2.96 -10.77
N GLY A 166 -8.32 1.97 -10.02
CA GLY A 166 -8.30 0.61 -10.55
C GLY A 166 -9.71 0.02 -10.72
N SER A 167 -10.67 0.37 -9.85
CA SER A 167 -12.07 -0.05 -10.01
C SER A 167 -12.72 0.64 -11.21
N ALA A 168 -12.40 1.91 -11.44
CA ALA A 168 -12.88 2.65 -12.61
C ALA A 168 -12.34 2.06 -13.91
N VAL A 169 -11.05 1.70 -13.96
CA VAL A 169 -10.45 1.04 -15.13
C VAL A 169 -11.07 -0.34 -15.36
N LEU A 170 -11.25 -1.14 -14.31
CA LEU A 170 -11.93 -2.43 -14.40
C LEU A 170 -13.35 -2.28 -14.97
N ALA A 171 -14.13 -1.34 -14.45
CA ALA A 171 -15.49 -1.07 -14.91
C ALA A 171 -15.51 -0.62 -16.38
N MET A 172 -14.59 0.26 -16.77
CA MET A 172 -14.46 0.72 -18.16
C MET A 172 -14.20 -0.45 -19.12
N PHE A 173 -13.25 -1.33 -18.81
CA PHE A 173 -12.98 -2.51 -19.65
C PHE A 173 -14.14 -3.49 -19.69
N LEU A 174 -14.83 -3.69 -18.56
CA LEU A 174 -15.99 -4.55 -18.47
C LEU A 174 -17.15 -4.03 -19.34
N SER A 175 -17.42 -2.72 -19.30
CA SER A 175 -18.45 -2.07 -20.11
C SER A 175 -18.09 -2.02 -21.60
N ALA A 176 -16.82 -1.83 -21.95
CA ALA A 176 -16.38 -1.71 -23.34
C ALA A 176 -16.28 -3.07 -24.05
N THR A 177 -15.73 -4.09 -23.37
CA THR A 177 -15.38 -5.37 -23.99
C THR A 177 -16.39 -6.47 -23.70
N GLY A 178 -17.24 -6.31 -22.68
CA GLY A 178 -18.16 -7.34 -22.19
C GLY A 178 -17.48 -8.57 -21.55
N SER A 179 -16.17 -8.75 -21.74
CA SER A 179 -15.40 -9.88 -21.23
C SER A 179 -14.55 -9.50 -20.02
N MET A 180 -14.71 -10.27 -18.94
CA MET A 180 -14.00 -10.09 -17.67
C MET A 180 -12.46 -10.22 -17.82
N ARG A 181 -12.00 -11.01 -18.81
CA ARG A 181 -10.60 -11.38 -19.00
C ARG A 181 -9.71 -10.17 -19.30
N TRP A 182 -10.22 -9.23 -20.09
CA TRP A 182 -9.51 -7.99 -20.42
C TRP A 182 -9.38 -7.05 -19.23
N GLY A 183 -10.41 -6.97 -18.38
CA GLY A 183 -10.34 -6.22 -17.13
C GLY A 183 -9.29 -6.78 -16.17
N ILE A 184 -9.22 -8.11 -16.05
CA ILE A 184 -8.22 -8.78 -15.21
C ILE A 184 -6.80 -8.57 -15.77
N LEU A 185 -6.61 -8.62 -17.09
CA LEU A 185 -5.32 -8.34 -17.74
C LEU A 185 -4.85 -6.90 -17.52
N ALA A 186 -5.76 -5.93 -17.57
CA ALA A 186 -5.45 -4.54 -17.24
C ALA A 186 -4.93 -4.40 -15.79
N GLN A 187 -5.52 -5.16 -14.87
CA GLN A 187 -5.04 -5.24 -13.49
C GLN A 187 -3.69 -5.93 -13.33
N ALA A 188 -3.41 -6.97 -14.13
CA ALA A 188 -2.08 -7.56 -14.20
C ALA A 188 -1.06 -6.47 -14.57
N ALA A 189 -1.37 -5.62 -15.56
CA ALA A 189 -0.51 -4.51 -15.95
C ALA A 189 -0.28 -3.50 -14.81
N PHE A 190 -1.30 -3.15 -14.03
CA PHE A 190 -1.13 -2.30 -12.83
C PHE A 190 -0.16 -2.92 -11.81
N THR A 191 -0.28 -4.23 -11.58
CA THR A 191 0.61 -4.95 -10.66
C THR A 191 2.04 -5.03 -11.22
N VAL A 192 2.22 -5.21 -12.52
CA VAL A 192 3.54 -5.17 -13.18
C VAL A 192 4.17 -3.79 -13.04
N VAL A 193 3.41 -2.72 -13.27
CA VAL A 193 3.89 -1.34 -13.07
C VAL A 193 4.30 -1.10 -11.62
N ALA A 194 3.50 -1.56 -10.65
CA ALA A 194 3.86 -1.46 -9.24
C ALA A 194 5.18 -2.20 -8.95
N LEU A 195 5.34 -3.41 -9.46
CA LEU A 195 6.56 -4.21 -9.28
C LEU A 195 7.77 -3.56 -9.94
N TRP A 196 7.60 -2.94 -11.11
CA TRP A 196 8.64 -2.19 -11.79
C TRP A 196 9.07 -0.94 -11.01
N ILE A 197 8.11 -0.20 -10.45
CA ILE A 197 8.39 0.95 -9.59
C ILE A 197 9.17 0.51 -8.34
N PHE A 198 8.76 -0.61 -7.71
CA PHE A 198 9.54 -1.17 -6.61
C PHE A 198 10.93 -1.61 -7.07
N SER A 199 11.10 -2.31 -8.19
CA SER A 199 12.45 -2.68 -8.65
C SER A 199 13.40 -1.49 -8.87
N SER A 200 12.85 -0.30 -9.13
CA SER A 200 13.60 0.95 -9.30
C SER A 200 13.95 1.65 -7.97
N PHE A 201 13.46 1.13 -6.84
CA PHE A 201 13.75 1.61 -5.49
C PHE A 201 15.06 1.00 -4.97
N ASP A 202 15.97 1.86 -4.54
CA ASP A 202 17.25 1.46 -3.97
C ASP A 202 17.28 1.70 -2.46
N PHE A 203 17.20 0.62 -1.69
CA PHE A 203 17.20 0.66 -0.23
C PHE A 203 18.46 1.31 0.35
N LYS A 204 19.63 1.19 -0.30
CA LYS A 204 20.88 1.81 0.19
C LYS A 204 20.82 3.32 0.05
N LYS A 205 20.39 3.82 -1.11
CA LYS A 205 20.21 5.26 -1.34
C LYS A 205 19.18 5.84 -0.39
N ALA A 206 18.11 5.09 -0.10
CA ALA A 206 17.09 5.52 0.83
C ALA A 206 17.63 5.69 2.28
N GLN A 207 18.59 4.86 2.70
CA GLN A 207 19.29 5.02 3.98
C GLN A 207 20.32 6.17 3.97
N GLU A 208 21.02 6.38 2.86
CA GLU A 208 21.94 7.51 2.69
C GLU A 208 21.20 8.86 2.68
N ASP A 209 20.06 8.94 2.00
CA ASP A 209 19.19 10.13 1.99
C ASP A 209 18.67 10.43 3.40
N ARG A 210 18.26 9.40 4.14
CA ARG A 210 17.88 9.53 5.56
C ARG A 210 19.04 10.09 6.40
N ALA A 211 20.24 9.52 6.27
CA ALA A 211 21.40 9.95 7.05
C ALA A 211 21.79 11.40 6.76
N LYS A 212 21.66 11.87 5.51
CA LYS A 212 21.92 13.27 5.12
C LYS A 212 20.90 14.26 5.68
N ILE A 213 19.64 13.85 5.82
CA ILE A 213 18.60 14.68 6.44
C ILE A 213 18.82 14.74 7.96
N GLU A 214 19.23 13.64 8.58
CA GLU A 214 19.53 13.57 10.02
C GLU A 214 20.83 14.30 10.40
N SER A 215 21.80 14.43 9.48
CA SER A 215 23.07 15.15 9.71
C SER A 215 22.99 16.66 9.57
N GLY A 216 21.82 17.23 9.26
CA GLY A 216 21.59 18.68 9.22
C GLY A 216 22.21 19.42 8.03
N GLU A 217 22.76 18.71 7.03
CA GLU A 217 23.30 19.33 5.80
C GLU A 217 22.23 20.00 4.93
N HIS A 218 20.96 19.70 5.19
CA HIS A 218 19.85 20.52 4.73
C HIS A 218 18.99 20.93 5.91
N GLU A 219 19.33 22.08 6.49
CA GLU A 219 18.38 22.85 7.29
C GLU A 219 17.21 23.23 6.38
N VAL A 220 16.05 22.63 6.63
CA VAL A 220 14.89 22.87 5.78
C VAL A 220 14.17 24.12 6.27
N ASP A 221 13.99 25.10 5.37
CA ASP A 221 13.03 26.19 5.54
C ASP A 221 11.66 25.62 5.96
N GLY A 222 11.33 25.75 7.24
CA GLY A 222 10.12 25.19 7.85
C GLY A 222 10.33 24.30 9.09
N VAL A 223 11.58 23.95 9.46
CA VAL A 223 11.90 23.27 10.75
C VAL A 223 11.53 24.18 11.93
N GLY A 224 11.90 25.45 11.86
CA GLY A 224 11.47 26.46 12.82
C GLY A 224 9.96 26.64 12.86
N GLU A 225 9.28 26.66 11.70
CA GLU A 225 7.84 26.89 11.61
C GLU A 225 7.04 25.69 12.18
N PHE A 226 7.53 24.45 12.11
CA PHE A 226 6.82 23.30 12.71
C PHE A 226 7.00 23.18 14.22
N ASP A 227 8.20 23.48 14.74
CA ASP A 227 8.46 23.57 16.18
C ASP A 227 7.77 24.78 16.80
N GLU A 228 7.72 25.93 16.11
CA GLU A 228 6.90 27.09 16.48
C GLU A 228 5.41 26.72 16.52
N LEU A 229 4.89 26.01 15.51
CA LEU A 229 3.49 25.58 15.51
C LEU A 229 3.20 24.46 16.53
N ARG A 230 4.21 23.73 17.00
CA ARG A 230 4.08 22.74 18.09
C ARG A 230 4.08 23.48 19.44
N ALA A 231 4.95 24.46 19.61
CA ALA A 231 4.99 25.36 20.76
C ALA A 231 3.69 26.18 20.88
N GLU A 232 3.18 26.74 19.79
CA GLU A 232 1.93 27.52 19.74
C GLU A 232 0.70 26.65 20.07
N SER A 233 0.71 25.38 19.66
CA SER A 233 -0.34 24.42 20.02
C SER A 233 -0.29 23.99 21.50
N GLN A 234 0.91 23.93 22.09
CA GLN A 234 1.10 23.67 23.52
C GLN A 234 0.68 24.88 24.36
N ASP A 235 1.03 26.09 23.93
CA ASP A 235 0.73 27.34 24.64
C ASP A 235 -0.78 27.65 24.63
N SER A 236 -1.45 27.46 23.47
CA SER A 236 -2.91 27.56 23.36
C SER A 236 -3.66 26.55 24.25
N SER A 237 -3.08 25.38 24.51
CA SER A 237 -3.66 24.37 25.40
C SER A 237 -3.51 24.75 26.88
N LEU A 238 -2.47 25.52 27.23
CA LEU A 238 -2.23 26.04 28.58
C LEU A 238 -3.13 27.25 28.88
N THR A 239 -3.31 28.17 27.93
CA THR A 239 -4.20 29.33 28.10
C THR A 239 -5.67 28.93 28.25
N SER A 240 -6.10 27.83 27.62
CA SER A 240 -7.47 27.29 27.76
C SER A 240 -7.73 26.57 29.10
N ARG A 241 -6.65 26.25 29.83
CA ARG A 241 -6.69 25.54 31.12
C ARG A 241 -6.74 26.50 32.30
N ASP A 242 -6.19 27.72 32.15
CA ASP A 242 -6.24 28.80 33.16
C ASP A 242 -7.52 29.65 33.09
N SER A 243 -8.37 29.46 32.07
CA SER A 243 -9.64 30.17 31.93
C SER A 243 -10.88 29.38 32.41
N ARG A 244 -10.70 28.40 33.31
CA ARG A 244 -11.79 27.65 33.96
C ARG A 244 -11.69 27.69 35.47
#